data_AF-A0A1G5GIQ6-F1
#
_entry.id   AF-A0A1G5GIQ6-F1
#
_cell.length_a   1.000
_cell.length_b   1.000
_cell.length_c   1.000
_cell.angle_alpha   90.00
_cell.angle_beta   90.00
_cell.angle_gamma   90.00
#
_symmetry.space_group_name_H-M   'P 1'
#
loop_
_entity.id
_entity.type
_entity.pdbx_description
1 polymer ?
#
loop_
_entity_poly.entity_id
_entity_poly.type
_entity_poly.pdbx_seq_one_letter_code
_entity_poly.pdbx_strand_id
1 'polypeptide(L)'
;MAHAGNVVAEDGLFAFNGANVANWNNLFKEAIEAIGEDSSFIDETIAGQTEKRNQYISMMEKYFARVESVLLPNFWHYTEAKEIVEKMKDYYRAHEKAIAGYENKLLAYFADKIEKDGEFVLEARSQFWHCYKK
;
A
#
# COMPACT_ATOMS: atom_id res chain seq x y z
N MET A 1 1.12 -17.56 11.38
CA MET A 1 -0.28 -18.01 11.60
C MET A 1 -0.37 -19.25 12.47
N ALA A 2 0.38 -20.33 12.21
CA ALA A 2 0.33 -21.55 13.04
C ALA A 2 0.50 -21.29 14.56
N HIS A 3 1.52 -20.51 14.95
CA HIS A 3 1.71 -20.15 16.36
C HIS A 3 0.50 -19.39 16.94
N ALA A 4 0.00 -18.37 16.23
CA ALA A 4 -1.18 -17.62 16.64
C ALA A 4 -2.41 -18.53 16.79
N GLY A 5 -2.67 -19.42 15.85
CA GLY A 5 -3.75 -20.41 15.94
C GLY A 5 -3.64 -21.34 17.16
N ASN A 6 -2.42 -21.66 17.60
CA ASN A 6 -2.19 -22.48 18.78
C ASN A 6 -2.39 -21.73 20.10
N VAL A 7 -1.98 -20.45 20.18
CA VAL A 7 -1.95 -19.71 21.45
C VAL A 7 -3.19 -18.87 21.72
N VAL A 8 -3.95 -18.52 20.69
CA VAL A 8 -5.25 -17.85 20.86
C VAL A 8 -6.20 -18.82 21.59
N ALA A 9 -6.90 -18.33 22.60
CA ALA A 9 -7.90 -19.11 23.33
C ALA A 9 -9.09 -19.48 22.42
N GLU A 10 -9.85 -20.51 22.78
CA GLU A 10 -11.16 -20.77 22.15
C GLU A 10 -12.03 -19.51 22.21
N ASP A 11 -12.80 -19.25 21.15
CA ASP A 11 -13.55 -18.00 20.91
C ASP A 11 -12.70 -16.70 20.88
N GLY A 12 -11.37 -16.81 20.91
CA GLY A 12 -10.45 -15.68 20.92
C GLY A 12 -10.25 -15.03 19.54
N LEU A 13 -9.70 -13.81 19.56
CA LEU A 13 -9.38 -13.01 18.37
C LEU A 13 -7.88 -12.77 18.26
N PHE A 14 -7.33 -13.00 17.07
CA PHE A 14 -6.04 -12.47 16.64
C PHE A 14 -6.27 -11.39 15.57
N ALA A 15 -5.73 -10.20 15.80
CA ALA A 15 -5.83 -9.08 14.87
C ALA A 15 -4.45 -8.57 14.48
N PHE A 16 -4.25 -8.24 13.21
CA PHE A 16 -3.00 -7.66 12.73
C PHE A 16 -3.22 -6.78 11.50
N ASN A 17 -2.27 -5.89 11.23
CA ASN A 17 -2.29 -5.04 10.05
C ASN A 17 -1.91 -5.84 8.79
N GLY A 18 -2.72 -5.73 7.74
CA GLY A 18 -2.48 -6.31 6.42
C GLY A 18 -2.00 -5.27 5.43
N ALA A 19 -1.27 -5.73 4.41
CA ALA A 19 -0.94 -4.89 3.26
C ALA A 19 -2.21 -4.64 2.43
N ASN A 20 -2.75 -3.42 2.49
CA ASN A 20 -3.77 -2.99 1.53
C ASN A 20 -3.10 -2.78 0.17
N VAL A 21 -3.47 -3.61 -0.79
CA VAL A 21 -2.96 -3.58 -2.15
C VAL A 21 -3.83 -2.61 -2.94
N ALA A 22 -3.29 -1.44 -3.31
CA ALA A 22 -3.65 -0.62 -4.47
C ALA A 22 -3.50 0.88 -4.25
N ASN A 23 -3.78 1.44 -3.06
CA ASN A 23 -3.89 2.90 -2.90
C ASN A 23 -2.63 3.66 -3.34
N TRP A 24 -1.47 3.31 -2.77
CA TRP A 24 -0.19 3.89 -3.18
C TRP A 24 0.15 3.59 -4.64
N ASN A 25 -0.10 2.36 -5.10
CA ASN A 25 0.19 1.95 -6.47
C ASN A 25 -0.61 2.77 -7.49
N ASN A 26 -1.93 2.90 -7.30
CA ASN A 26 -2.79 3.64 -8.21
C ASN A 26 -2.41 5.12 -8.25
N LEU A 27 -2.10 5.72 -7.10
CA LEU A 27 -1.68 7.11 -7.03
C LEU A 27 -0.35 7.35 -7.74
N PHE A 28 0.63 6.49 -7.51
CA PHE A 28 1.93 6.60 -8.15
C PHE A 28 1.85 6.31 -9.65
N LYS A 29 0.98 5.38 -10.06
CA LYS A 29 0.66 5.13 -11.46
C LYS A 29 0.11 6.39 -12.14
N GLU A 30 -0.89 7.02 -11.55
CA GLU A 30 -1.46 8.28 -12.06
C GLU A 30 -0.40 9.38 -12.16
N ALA A 31 0.45 9.54 -11.14
CA ALA A 31 1.51 10.55 -11.15
C ALA A 31 2.53 10.32 -12.27
N ILE A 32 2.96 9.07 -12.48
CA ILE A 32 3.92 8.70 -13.53
C ILE A 32 3.30 8.88 -14.93
N GLU A 33 2.03 8.48 -15.11
CA GLU A 33 1.30 8.66 -16.36
C GLU A 33 1.06 10.14 -16.69
N ALA A 34 0.74 10.96 -15.68
CA ALA A 34 0.52 12.39 -15.84
C ALA A 34 1.77 13.14 -16.33
N ILE A 35 2.97 12.66 -15.99
CA ILE A 35 4.23 13.21 -16.47
C ILE A 35 4.72 12.57 -17.78
N GLY A 36 3.93 11.66 -18.37
CA GLY A 36 4.18 11.02 -19.65
C GLY A 36 5.24 9.91 -19.62
N GLU A 37 5.46 9.28 -18.46
CA GLU A 37 6.44 8.20 -18.28
C GLU A 37 5.76 6.83 -18.16
N ASP A 38 6.53 5.75 -18.33
CA ASP A 38 6.01 4.38 -18.26
C ASP A 38 5.76 3.92 -16.81
N SER A 39 4.53 3.50 -16.54
CA SER A 39 4.05 3.04 -15.23
C SER A 39 3.90 1.52 -15.14
N SER A 40 4.26 0.77 -16.19
CA SER A 40 3.94 -0.66 -16.34
C SER A 40 4.43 -1.54 -15.19
N PHE A 41 5.57 -1.22 -14.59
CA PHE A 41 6.12 -1.92 -13.43
C PHE A 41 5.21 -1.89 -12.18
N ILE A 42 4.31 -0.90 -12.10
CA ILE A 42 3.34 -0.80 -11.01
C ILE A 42 2.26 -1.87 -11.15
N ASP A 43 1.86 -2.23 -12.37
CA ASP A 43 0.89 -3.30 -12.60
C ASP A 43 1.45 -4.66 -12.17
N GLU A 44 2.74 -4.92 -12.46
CA GLU A 44 3.45 -6.10 -11.97
C GLU A 44 3.52 -6.11 -10.43
N THR A 45 3.77 -4.94 -9.83
CA THR A 45 3.79 -4.79 -8.37
C THR A 45 2.42 -5.09 -7.75
N ILE A 46 1.33 -4.56 -8.32
CA ILE A 46 -0.04 -4.84 -7.88
C ILE A 46 -0.35 -6.33 -7.98
N ALA A 47 0.02 -6.97 -9.10
CA ALA A 47 -0.21 -8.40 -9.30
C ALA A 47 0.52 -9.24 -8.24
N GLY A 48 1.81 -8.98 -8.01
CA GLY A 48 2.60 -9.70 -7.01
C GLY A 48 2.12 -9.47 -5.58
N GLN A 49 1.70 -8.25 -5.23
CA GLN A 49 1.12 -7.96 -3.91
C GLN A 49 -0.25 -8.65 -3.74
N THR A 50 -1.07 -8.68 -4.78
CA THR A 50 -2.37 -9.37 -4.79
C THR A 50 -2.21 -10.87 -4.58
N GLU A 51 -1.26 -11.48 -5.28
CA GLU A 51 -0.95 -12.90 -5.12
C GLU A 51 -0.53 -13.20 -3.67
N LYS A 52 0.42 -12.43 -3.12
CA LYS A 52 0.86 -12.57 -1.73
C LYS A 52 -0.30 -12.43 -0.74
N ARG A 53 -1.17 -11.43 -0.93
CA ARG A 53 -2.38 -11.23 -0.10
C ARG A 53 -3.26 -12.48 -0.11
N ASN A 54 -3.52 -13.05 -1.28
CA ASN A 54 -4.36 -14.25 -1.41
C ASN A 54 -3.71 -15.45 -0.72
N GLN A 55 -2.39 -15.63 -0.85
CA GLN A 55 -1.65 -16.67 -0.13
C GLN A 55 -1.76 -16.51 1.40
N TYR A 56 -1.67 -15.27 1.91
CA TYR A 56 -1.87 -14.99 3.33
C TYR A 56 -3.28 -15.34 3.81
N ILE A 57 -4.31 -14.99 3.04
CA ILE A 57 -5.72 -15.32 3.35
C ILE A 57 -5.87 -16.83 3.48
N SER A 58 -5.44 -17.58 2.46
CA SER A 58 -5.51 -19.04 2.47
C SER A 58 -4.70 -19.68 3.60
N MET A 59 -3.63 -19.03 4.08
CA MET A 59 -2.93 -19.49 5.28
C MET A 59 -3.73 -19.24 6.56
N MET A 60 -4.41 -18.10 6.69
CA MET A 60 -5.21 -17.78 7.87
C MET A 60 -6.42 -18.71 8.00
N GLU A 61 -7.12 -18.98 6.90
CA GLU A 61 -8.30 -19.84 6.84
C GLU A 61 -8.02 -21.29 7.25
N LYS A 62 -6.74 -21.73 7.27
CA LYS A 62 -6.34 -23.05 7.79
C LYS A 62 -6.39 -23.15 9.32
N TYR A 63 -6.30 -22.03 10.03
CA TYR A 63 -6.13 -22.00 11.49
C TYR A 63 -7.26 -21.29 12.24
N PHE A 64 -8.05 -20.49 11.54
CA PHE A 64 -9.12 -19.68 12.12
C PHE A 64 -10.44 -19.99 11.43
N ALA A 65 -11.52 -20.08 12.20
CA ALA A 65 -12.84 -20.44 11.68
C ALA A 65 -13.49 -19.30 10.90
N ARG A 66 -13.10 -18.06 11.21
CA ARG A 66 -13.58 -16.86 10.53
C ARG A 66 -12.44 -15.86 10.38
N VAL A 67 -12.26 -15.37 9.16
CA VAL A 67 -11.28 -14.35 8.81
C VAL A 67 -12.02 -13.19 8.17
N GLU A 68 -11.91 -12.00 8.77
CA GLU A 68 -12.58 -10.79 8.30
C GLU A 68 -11.54 -9.74 7.94
N SER A 69 -11.82 -8.96 6.90
CA SER A 69 -11.03 -7.79 6.54
C SER A 69 -11.76 -6.52 6.95
N VAL A 70 -11.08 -5.68 7.72
CA VAL A 70 -11.55 -4.35 8.08
C VAL A 70 -10.65 -3.31 7.40
N LEU A 71 -11.27 -2.40 6.65
CA LEU A 71 -10.58 -1.28 6.02
C LEU A 71 -10.89 -0.01 6.79
N LEU A 72 -9.86 0.63 7.34
CA LEU A 72 -9.97 1.92 8.00
C LEU A 72 -9.41 3.01 7.10
N PRO A 73 -10.13 4.12 6.89
CA PRO A 73 -9.57 5.30 6.23
C PRO A 73 -8.31 5.78 6.95
N ASN A 74 -7.32 6.20 6.17
CA ASN A 74 -6.08 6.76 6.66
C ASN A 74 -5.64 7.88 5.71
N PHE A 75 -5.24 9.01 6.25
CA PHE A 75 -4.85 10.18 5.46
C PHE A 75 -3.38 10.48 5.68
N TRP A 76 -2.66 10.64 4.58
CA TRP A 76 -1.26 11.05 4.59
C TRP A 76 -1.17 12.44 4.00
N HIS A 77 -0.62 13.35 4.77
CA HIS A 77 -0.50 14.76 4.43
C HIS A 77 0.95 15.05 4.11
N TYR A 78 1.20 15.69 2.98
CA TYR A 78 2.53 16.05 2.51
C TYR A 78 2.55 17.51 2.11
N THR A 79 3.48 18.27 2.69
CA THR A 79 3.72 19.67 2.33
C THR A 79 4.95 19.83 1.45
N GLU A 80 5.73 18.77 1.24
CA GLU A 80 6.93 18.79 0.41
C GLU A 80 6.90 17.70 -0.66
N ALA A 81 7.05 18.09 -1.93
CA ALA A 81 7.09 17.17 -3.06
C ALA A 81 8.20 16.10 -2.93
N LYS A 82 9.33 16.48 -2.32
CA LYS A 82 10.48 15.60 -2.13
C LYS A 82 10.17 14.40 -1.23
N GLU A 83 9.38 14.59 -0.17
CA GLU A 83 8.97 13.49 0.72
C GLU A 83 8.18 12.42 -0.04
N ILE A 84 7.32 12.85 -0.96
CA ILE A 84 6.50 11.94 -1.78
C ILE A 84 7.38 11.16 -2.77
N VAL A 85 8.33 11.82 -3.42
CA VAL A 85 9.26 11.17 -4.37
C VAL A 85 10.21 10.19 -3.67
N GLU A 86 10.73 10.55 -2.48
CA GLU A 86 11.53 9.65 -1.66
C GLU A 86 10.71 8.43 -1.22
N LYS A 87 9.44 8.64 -0.83
CA LYS A 87 8.51 7.54 -0.52
C LYS A 87 8.30 6.61 -1.71
N MET A 88 8.17 7.16 -2.92
CA MET A 88 8.02 6.39 -4.15
C MET A 88 9.25 5.52 -4.43
N LYS A 89 10.46 6.08 -4.27
CA LYS A 89 11.73 5.34 -4.41
C LYS A 89 11.87 4.21 -3.39
N ASP A 90 11.50 4.46 -2.12
CA ASP A 90 11.53 3.42 -1.08
C ASP A 90 10.47 2.33 -1.32
N TYR A 91 9.32 2.70 -1.86
CA TYR A 91 8.25 1.74 -2.18
C TYR A 91 8.63 0.84 -3.36
N TYR A 92 9.29 1.39 -4.37
CA TYR A 92 9.73 0.67 -5.58
C TYR A 92 11.25 0.58 -5.68
N ARG A 93 11.92 0.02 -4.65
CA ARG A 93 13.39 -0.09 -4.62
C ARG A 93 13.99 -0.74 -5.88
N ALA A 94 13.29 -1.71 -6.48
CA ALA A 94 13.73 -2.36 -7.71
C ALA A 94 13.73 -1.42 -8.95
N HIS A 95 12.94 -0.35 -8.91
CA HIS A 95 12.76 0.64 -9.97
C HIS A 95 13.28 2.03 -9.59
N GLU A 96 14.06 2.15 -8.51
CA GLU A 96 14.62 3.42 -8.02
C GLU A 96 15.34 4.20 -9.13
N LYS A 97 16.11 3.51 -9.98
CA LYS A 97 16.82 4.14 -11.10
C LYS A 97 15.89 4.75 -12.14
N ALA A 98 14.76 4.10 -12.43
CA ALA A 98 13.77 4.64 -13.35
C ALA A 98 13.15 5.90 -12.74
N ILE A 99 12.76 5.84 -11.47
CA ILE A 99 12.18 6.97 -10.73
C ILE A 99 13.15 8.16 -10.65
N ALA A 100 14.43 7.90 -10.38
CA ALA A 100 15.47 8.92 -10.40
C ALA A 100 15.63 9.58 -11.79
N GLY A 101 15.39 8.84 -12.87
CA GLY A 101 15.48 9.35 -14.25
C GLY A 101 14.45 10.44 -14.58
N TYR A 102 13.27 10.40 -13.95
CA TYR A 102 12.20 11.39 -14.13
C TYR A 102 11.86 12.17 -12.86
N GLU A 103 12.76 12.18 -11.87
CA GLU A 103 12.57 12.82 -10.56
C GLU A 103 12.17 14.29 -10.66
N ASN A 104 12.81 15.07 -11.54
CA ASN A 104 12.48 16.48 -11.70
C ASN A 104 11.03 16.70 -12.17
N LYS A 105 10.50 15.82 -13.02
CA LYS A 105 9.12 15.90 -13.49
C LYS A 105 8.13 15.58 -12.36
N LEU A 106 8.44 14.54 -11.57
CA LEU A 106 7.62 14.19 -10.40
C LEU A 106 7.63 15.29 -9.34
N LEU A 107 8.79 15.87 -9.06
CA LEU A 107 8.91 16.98 -8.12
C LEU A 107 8.06 18.16 -8.56
N ALA A 108 8.10 18.53 -9.85
CA ALA A 108 7.26 19.58 -10.41
C ALA A 108 5.77 19.24 -10.32
N TYR A 109 5.38 18.00 -10.66
CA TYR A 109 3.99 17.53 -10.57
C TYR A 109 3.41 17.64 -9.16
N PHE A 110 4.15 17.17 -8.14
CA PHE A 110 3.68 17.24 -6.77
C PHE A 110 3.76 18.66 -6.20
N ALA A 111 4.76 19.46 -6.58
CA ALA A 111 4.86 20.85 -6.16
C ALA A 111 3.68 21.68 -6.67
N ASP A 112 3.26 21.50 -7.93
CA ASP A 112 2.10 22.18 -8.50
C ASP A 112 0.80 21.84 -7.74
N LYS A 113 0.60 20.56 -7.40
CA LYS A 113 -0.54 20.15 -6.57
C LYS A 113 -0.51 20.77 -5.16
N ILE A 114 0.65 20.77 -4.51
CA ILE A 114 0.82 21.35 -3.17
C ILE A 114 0.62 22.87 -3.20
N GLU A 115 1.15 23.57 -4.21
CA GLU A 115 0.97 25.01 -4.35
C GLU A 115 -0.50 25.38 -4.53
N LYS A 116 -1.25 24.57 -5.29
CA LYS A 116 -2.67 24.78 -5.55
C LYS A 116 -3.55 24.49 -4.34
N ASP A 117 -3.34 23.36 -3.66
CA ASP A 117 -4.24 22.84 -2.65
C ASP A 117 -3.73 23.09 -1.20
N GLY A 118 -2.53 23.68 -1.06
CA GLY A 118 -1.83 23.94 0.20
C GLY A 118 -1.07 22.73 0.75
N GLU A 119 -1.55 21.53 0.42
CA GLU A 119 -0.91 20.26 0.74
C GLU A 119 -1.33 19.18 -0.27
N PHE A 120 -0.58 18.10 -0.32
CA PHE A 120 -0.99 16.89 -1.00
C PHE A 120 -1.54 15.89 0.01
N VAL A 121 -2.83 15.55 -0.13
CA VAL A 121 -3.50 14.57 0.73
C VAL A 121 -3.71 13.27 -0.03
N LEU A 122 -3.09 12.20 0.46
CA LEU A 122 -3.37 10.84 0.03
C LEU A 122 -4.39 10.20 0.98
N GLU A 123 -5.56 9.85 0.44
CA GLU A 123 -6.47 8.91 1.10
C GLU A 123 -6.01 7.46 0.85
N ALA A 124 -5.42 6.87 1.89
CA ALA A 124 -5.13 5.45 1.97
C ALA A 124 -6.24 4.71 2.73
N ARG A 125 -6.28 3.39 2.57
CA ARG A 125 -7.02 2.51 3.49
C ARG A 125 -6.03 1.58 4.17
N SER A 126 -6.00 1.61 5.49
CA SER A 126 -5.26 0.64 6.30
C SER A 126 -6.09 -0.62 6.43
N GLN A 127 -5.53 -1.77 6.03
CA GLN A 127 -6.20 -3.05 6.13
C GLN A 127 -5.84 -3.72 7.46
N PHE A 128 -6.85 -4.24 8.15
CA PHE A 128 -6.70 -5.09 9.32
C PHE A 128 -7.38 -6.42 9.05
N TRP A 129 -6.73 -7.50 9.49
CA TRP A 129 -7.27 -8.84 9.45
C TRP A 129 -7.68 -9.24 10.84
N HIS A 130 -8.93 -9.67 11.00
CA HIS A 130 -9.47 -10.22 12.24
C HIS A 130 -9.67 -11.72 12.05
N CYS A 131 -8.99 -12.51 12.86
CA CYS A 131 -8.94 -13.96 12.78
C CYS A 131 -9.51 -14.55 14.07
N TYR A 132 -10.69 -15.16 13.99
CA TYR A 132 -11.41 -15.72 15.13
C TYR A 132 -11.15 -17.22 15.23
N LYS A 133 -10.75 -17.67 16.43
CA LYS A 133 -10.62 -19.10 16.72
C LYS A 133 -11.99 -19.68 17.04
N LYS A 134 -12.17 -20.96 16.70
CA LYS A 134 -13.33 -21.73 17.13
C LYS A 134 -13.23 -22.09 18.60
#